data_AF-A0A924F7R8-F1
#
_entry.id   AF-A0A924F7R8-F1
#
_cell.length_a   1.000
_cell.length_b   1.000
_cell.length_c   1.000
_cell.angle_alpha   90.00
_cell.angle_beta   90.00
_cell.angle_gamma   90.00
#
_symmetry.space_group_name_H-M   'P 1'
#
loop_
_entity.id
_entity.type
_entity.pdbx_description
1 polymer ?
#
loop_
_entity_poly.entity_id
_entity_poly.type
_entity_poly.pdbx_seq_one_letter_code
_entity_poly.pdbx_strand_id
1 'polypeptide(L)'
;MRLTAWTSHLMALMNLLARRQGLKCSRVSFLRAIRNPYYCGKVIVPNMGDEESYLVDGIHVPVISETLYYQVQDILDGRKRNSYIKVCAPEELLLRGFMYCANRNYLLTSSAFKGRNQYYHYYHCKRPCKVRYKAHEVNDYFMSHLRQYVPGPGMAKLFRDVVCDTYNDSTNIFNQERKSYIKQITEQNNKITKSRALLLGDAITTKD
;
A
#
# COMPACT_ATOMS: atom_id res chain seq x y z
N MET A 1 4.26 -8.17 -17.35
CA MET A 1 4.39 -7.46 -16.06
C MET A 1 5.27 -8.28 -15.12
N ARG A 2 6.50 -7.81 -14.80
CA ARG A 2 7.39 -8.54 -13.87
C ARG A 2 6.90 -8.33 -12.44
N LEU A 3 6.24 -9.34 -11.88
CA LEU A 3 5.92 -9.41 -10.45
C LEU A 3 7.22 -9.23 -9.65
N THR A 4 7.25 -8.27 -8.74
CA THR A 4 8.43 -8.04 -7.90
C THR A 4 8.65 -9.27 -7.00
N ALA A 5 9.91 -9.57 -6.65
CA ALA A 5 10.26 -10.73 -5.82
C ALA A 5 9.45 -10.86 -4.50
N TRP A 6 8.91 -9.74 -4.01
CA TRP A 6 8.10 -9.65 -2.79
C TRP A 6 6.63 -10.07 -2.97
N THR A 7 6.00 -9.70 -4.09
CA THR A 7 4.64 -10.16 -4.41
C THR A 7 4.58 -11.68 -4.47
N SER A 8 5.64 -12.33 -4.96
CA SER A 8 5.74 -13.79 -5.01
C SER A 8 5.70 -14.47 -3.63
N HIS A 9 6.36 -13.88 -2.61
CA HIS A 9 6.44 -14.46 -1.26
C HIS A 9 5.11 -14.30 -0.50
N LEU A 10 4.49 -13.11 -0.55
CA LEU A 10 3.19 -12.87 0.08
C LEU A 10 2.11 -13.77 -0.52
N MET A 11 2.10 -13.90 -1.86
CA MET A 11 1.20 -14.80 -2.57
C MET A 11 1.40 -16.27 -2.19
N ALA A 12 2.65 -16.70 -1.95
CA ALA A 12 2.94 -18.05 -1.48
C ALA A 12 2.40 -18.30 -0.05
N LEU A 13 2.55 -17.32 0.85
CA LEU A 13 2.01 -17.39 2.20
C LEU A 13 0.48 -17.43 2.21
N MET A 14 -0.20 -16.60 1.40
CA MET A 14 -1.66 -16.61 1.31
C MET A 14 -2.21 -17.96 0.83
N ASN A 15 -1.61 -18.54 -0.21
CA ASN A 15 -1.97 -19.88 -0.68
C ASN A 15 -1.72 -20.96 0.39
N LEU A 16 -0.62 -20.85 1.16
CA LEU A 16 -0.32 -21.77 2.26
C LEU A 16 -1.38 -21.69 3.37
N LEU A 17 -1.80 -20.48 3.76
CA LEU A 17 -2.85 -20.28 4.75
C LEU A 17 -4.19 -20.84 4.27
N ALA A 18 -4.57 -20.60 3.02
CA ALA A 18 -5.78 -21.15 2.44
C ALA A 18 -5.76 -22.70 2.40
N ARG A 19 -4.61 -23.30 2.08
CA ARG A 19 -4.42 -24.76 2.13
C ARG A 19 -4.59 -25.33 3.54
N ARG A 20 -4.11 -24.62 4.57
CA ARG A 20 -4.31 -25.01 5.98
C ARG A 20 -5.78 -24.99 6.38
N GLN A 21 -6.59 -24.12 5.76
CA GLN A 21 -8.04 -24.09 5.93
C GLN A 21 -8.78 -25.11 5.07
N GLY A 22 -8.07 -25.99 4.35
CA GLY A 22 -8.67 -27.09 3.58
C GLY A 22 -8.78 -26.83 2.08
N LEU A 23 -8.33 -25.68 1.56
CA LEU A 23 -8.40 -25.39 0.13
C LEU A 23 -7.39 -26.25 -0.68
N LYS A 24 -7.89 -27.17 -1.49
CA LYS A 24 -7.08 -28.02 -2.38
C LYS A 24 -6.96 -27.40 -3.77
N CYS A 25 -6.02 -26.47 -3.97
CA CYS A 25 -5.74 -25.91 -5.29
C CYS A 25 -4.25 -25.62 -5.54
N SER A 26 -3.90 -25.50 -6.83
CA SER A 26 -2.56 -25.07 -7.24
C SER A 26 -2.35 -23.58 -6.95
N ARG A 27 -1.09 -23.16 -6.78
CA ARG A 27 -0.76 -21.73 -6.60
C ARG A 27 -1.27 -20.86 -7.74
N VAL A 28 -1.17 -21.35 -8.98
CA VAL A 28 -1.60 -20.61 -10.17
C VAL A 28 -3.12 -20.47 -10.18
N SER A 29 -3.86 -21.53 -9.85
CA SER A 29 -5.32 -21.53 -9.76
C SER A 29 -5.82 -20.55 -8.69
N PHE A 30 -5.20 -20.57 -7.51
CA PHE A 30 -5.52 -19.63 -6.43
C PHE A 30 -5.37 -18.17 -6.86
N LEU A 31 -4.27 -17.85 -7.55
CA LEU A 31 -4.02 -16.49 -8.03
C LEU A 31 -4.98 -16.07 -9.14
N ARG A 32 -5.32 -16.98 -10.06
CA ARG A 32 -6.35 -16.70 -11.08
C ARG A 32 -7.71 -16.43 -10.44
N ALA A 33 -8.08 -17.17 -9.38
CA ALA A 33 -9.33 -16.96 -8.68
C ALA A 33 -9.39 -15.58 -8.01
N ILE A 34 -8.36 -15.19 -7.25
CA ILE A 34 -8.37 -13.89 -6.54
C ILE A 34 -8.32 -12.70 -7.52
N ARG A 35 -7.75 -12.87 -8.71
CA ARG A 35 -7.73 -11.85 -9.76
C ARG A 35 -8.96 -11.87 -10.68
N ASN A 36 -9.97 -12.69 -10.39
CA ASN A 36 -11.16 -12.78 -11.22
C ASN A 36 -12.19 -11.72 -10.82
N PRO A 37 -12.48 -10.73 -11.70
CA PRO A 37 -13.49 -9.69 -11.43
C PRO A 37 -14.92 -10.24 -11.35
N TYR A 38 -15.15 -11.48 -11.81
CA TYR A 38 -16.45 -12.14 -11.68
C TYR A 38 -16.94 -12.16 -10.23
N TYR A 39 -16.05 -12.36 -9.25
CA TYR A 39 -16.46 -12.42 -7.84
C TYR A 39 -16.96 -11.09 -7.28
N CYS A 40 -16.61 -9.95 -7.90
CA CYS A 40 -17.14 -8.64 -7.53
C CYS A 40 -18.29 -8.16 -8.41
N GLY A 41 -18.87 -9.05 -9.23
CA GLY A 41 -20.01 -8.71 -10.07
C GLY A 41 -19.63 -8.14 -11.43
N LYS A 42 -18.35 -8.15 -11.84
CA LYS A 42 -17.94 -7.64 -13.16
C LYS A 42 -17.54 -8.75 -14.13
N VAL A 43 -17.82 -8.56 -15.42
CA VAL A 43 -17.50 -9.49 -16.50
C VAL A 43 -16.55 -8.82 -17.47
N ILE A 44 -15.53 -9.55 -17.93
CA ILE A 44 -14.59 -9.08 -18.96
C ILE A 44 -15.23 -9.36 -20.32
N VAL A 45 -15.45 -8.31 -21.10
CA VAL A 45 -15.82 -8.43 -22.52
C VAL A 45 -14.51 -8.56 -23.32
N PRO A 46 -14.30 -9.68 -24.04
CA PRO A 46 -13.11 -9.85 -24.85
C PRO A 46 -13.09 -8.84 -26.00
N ASN A 47 -11.90 -8.59 -26.54
CA ASN A 47 -11.72 -7.70 -27.69
C ASN A 47 -12.49 -8.23 -28.91
N MET A 48 -13.25 -7.36 -29.56
CA MET A 48 -13.97 -7.65 -30.79
C MET A 48 -13.45 -6.72 -31.89
N GLY A 49 -12.54 -7.23 -32.71
CA GLY A 49 -11.89 -6.43 -33.76
C GLY A 49 -11.00 -5.33 -33.20
N ASP A 50 -11.34 -4.07 -33.51
CA ASP A 50 -10.58 -2.87 -33.09
C ASP A 50 -10.98 -2.35 -31.70
N GLU A 51 -11.97 -2.96 -31.03
CA GLU A 51 -12.39 -2.56 -29.68
C GLU A 51 -11.52 -3.24 -28.59
N GLU A 52 -10.96 -2.44 -27.68
CA GLU A 52 -10.21 -2.94 -26.53
C GLU A 52 -11.12 -3.72 -25.56
N SER A 53 -10.57 -4.71 -24.85
CA SER A 53 -11.32 -5.42 -23.81
C SER A 53 -11.71 -4.50 -22.66
N TYR A 54 -12.97 -4.50 -22.25
CA TYR A 54 -13.47 -3.68 -21.14
C TYR A 54 -14.24 -4.51 -20.10
N LEU A 55 -14.44 -3.93 -18.92
CA LEU A 55 -15.20 -4.52 -17.82
C LEU A 55 -16.62 -3.95 -17.79
N VAL A 56 -17.61 -4.82 -17.65
CA VAL A 56 -19.04 -4.46 -17.54
C VAL A 56 -19.62 -5.06 -16.26
N ASP A 57 -20.64 -4.41 -15.71
CA ASP A 57 -21.40 -4.97 -14.60
C ASP A 57 -22.22 -6.18 -15.07
N GLY A 58 -22.05 -7.29 -14.37
CA GLY A 58 -22.78 -8.52 -14.57
C GLY A 58 -24.15 -8.50 -13.90
N ILE A 59 -25.03 -9.40 -14.34
CA ILE A 59 -26.38 -9.55 -13.79
C ILE A 59 -26.37 -10.41 -12.51
N HIS A 60 -25.27 -11.13 -12.25
CA HIS A 60 -25.16 -12.03 -11.11
C HIS A 60 -24.88 -11.29 -9.80
N VAL A 61 -25.34 -11.88 -8.69
CA VAL A 61 -25.07 -11.35 -7.35
C VAL A 61 -23.56 -11.49 -7.05
N PRO A 62 -22.88 -10.39 -6.68
CA PRO A 62 -21.45 -10.44 -6.35
C PRO A 62 -21.21 -11.23 -5.06
N VAL A 63 -20.13 -12.01 -5.01
CA VAL A 63 -19.71 -12.76 -3.81
C VAL A 63 -19.00 -11.84 -2.83
N ILE A 64 -18.26 -10.86 -3.35
CA ILE A 64 -17.54 -9.84 -2.57
C ILE A 64 -17.85 -8.45 -3.12
N SER A 65 -17.73 -7.42 -2.27
CA SER A 65 -17.88 -6.03 -2.73
C SER A 65 -16.78 -5.64 -3.73
N GLU A 66 -17.12 -4.79 -4.70
CA GLU A 66 -16.18 -4.18 -5.64
C GLU A 66 -15.01 -3.48 -4.94
N THR A 67 -15.29 -2.76 -3.85
CA THR A 67 -14.28 -2.08 -3.03
C THR A 67 -13.24 -3.04 -2.47
N LEU A 68 -13.68 -4.16 -1.87
CA LEU A 68 -12.80 -5.20 -1.36
C LEU A 68 -11.94 -5.83 -2.47
N TYR A 69 -12.53 -6.11 -3.63
CA TYR A 69 -11.80 -6.67 -4.76
C TYR A 69 -10.65 -5.77 -5.22
N TYR A 70 -10.91 -4.48 -5.44
CA TYR A 70 -9.87 -3.54 -5.87
C TYR A 70 -8.81 -3.31 -4.80
N GLN A 71 -9.17 -3.28 -3.52
CA GLN A 71 -8.19 -3.22 -2.44
C GLN A 71 -7.21 -4.41 -2.48
N VAL A 72 -7.72 -5.61 -2.76
CA VAL A 72 -6.87 -6.79 -2.93
C VAL A 72 -6.01 -6.68 -4.19
N GLN A 73 -6.56 -6.23 -5.32
CA GLN A 73 -5.77 -6.06 -6.55
C GLN A 73 -4.63 -5.05 -6.36
N ASP A 74 -4.86 -3.94 -5.65
CA ASP A 74 -3.82 -2.94 -5.38
C ASP A 74 -2.68 -3.48 -4.52
N ILE A 75 -2.97 -4.40 -3.60
CA ILE A 75 -1.95 -5.11 -2.83
C ILE A 75 -1.17 -6.08 -3.73
N LEU A 76 -1.88 -6.84 -4.58
CA LEU A 76 -1.26 -7.83 -5.48
C LEU A 76 -0.41 -7.18 -6.56
N ASP A 77 -0.83 -6.02 -7.07
CA ASP A 77 -0.10 -5.24 -8.08
C ASP A 77 1.02 -4.39 -7.47
N GLY A 78 1.10 -4.32 -6.13
CA GLY A 78 2.08 -3.50 -5.42
C GLY A 78 1.85 -2.00 -5.57
N ARG A 79 0.68 -1.58 -6.07
CA ARG A 79 0.25 -0.16 -6.13
C ARG A 79 0.05 0.40 -4.73
N LYS A 80 -0.36 -0.44 -3.78
CA LYS A 80 -0.30 -0.10 -2.37
C LYS A 80 1.12 -0.32 -1.86
N ARG A 81 1.81 0.78 -1.51
CA ARG A 81 3.09 0.70 -0.78
C ARG A 81 2.78 0.00 0.54
N ASN A 82 3.20 -1.25 0.70
CA ASN A 82 3.09 -1.95 1.98
C ASN A 82 3.88 -1.15 3.01
N SER A 83 3.18 -0.34 3.80
CA SER A 83 3.73 0.46 4.88
C SER A 83 4.04 -0.37 6.11
N TYR A 84 3.79 -1.68 6.07
CA TYR A 84 4.23 -2.59 7.10
C TYR A 84 5.75 -2.60 7.13
N ILE A 85 6.29 -1.76 8.00
CA ILE A 85 7.56 -1.99 8.67
C ILE A 85 7.52 -3.46 9.10
N LYS A 86 8.54 -4.23 8.75
CA LYS A 86 8.67 -5.58 9.27
C LYS A 86 8.85 -5.46 10.78
N VAL A 87 7.74 -5.50 11.53
CA VAL A 87 7.74 -5.50 12.99
C VAL A 87 8.49 -6.72 13.54
N CYS A 88 8.81 -7.69 12.68
CA CYS A 88 9.76 -8.77 12.97
C CYS A 88 11.22 -8.32 12.71
N ALA A 89 11.62 -7.17 13.23
CA ALA A 89 13.04 -6.84 13.36
C ALA A 89 13.48 -7.31 14.76
N PRO A 90 14.61 -8.02 14.89
CA PRO A 90 15.15 -8.36 16.20
C PRO A 90 15.49 -7.07 16.97
N GLU A 91 15.49 -7.14 18.30
CA GLU A 91 15.63 -5.98 19.19
C GLU A 91 16.92 -5.19 18.95
N GLU A 92 17.98 -5.83 18.46
CA GLU A 92 19.23 -5.13 18.16
C GLU A 92 19.15 -4.31 16.86
N LEU A 93 18.09 -4.50 16.05
CA LEU A 93 17.93 -3.92 14.72
C LEU A 93 16.61 -3.12 14.57
N LEU A 94 16.16 -2.43 15.63
CA LEU A 94 14.92 -1.63 15.66
C LEU A 94 14.74 -0.68 14.48
N LEU A 95 15.81 0.03 14.09
CA LEU A 95 15.78 1.01 13.01
C LEU A 95 15.90 0.41 11.59
N ARG A 96 15.77 -0.90 11.46
CA ARG A 96 15.82 -1.58 10.15
C ARG A 96 14.66 -1.12 9.28
N GLY A 97 15.00 -0.45 8.18
CA GLY A 97 14.02 0.05 7.23
C GLY A 97 13.53 1.48 7.49
N PHE A 98 14.17 2.20 8.43
CA PHE A 98 13.90 3.62 8.69
C PHE A 98 15.06 4.54 8.28
N MET A 99 16.30 4.03 8.33
CA MET A 99 17.48 4.85 8.06
C MET A 99 17.83 4.92 6.58
N TYR A 100 18.22 6.10 6.14
CA TYR A 100 18.75 6.34 4.79
C TYR A 100 20.26 6.57 4.82
N CYS A 101 20.95 6.10 3.80
CA CYS A 101 22.38 6.33 3.61
C CYS A 101 22.62 7.77 3.15
N ALA A 102 23.40 8.55 3.88
CA ALA A 102 23.73 9.93 3.52
C ALA A 102 24.37 10.05 2.12
N ASN A 103 25.17 9.07 1.70
CA ASN A 103 25.90 9.15 0.42
C ASN A 103 25.06 8.80 -0.81
N ARG A 104 24.04 7.93 -0.66
CA ARG A 104 23.31 7.34 -1.79
C ARG A 104 21.79 7.48 -1.70
N ASN A 105 21.31 8.06 -0.60
CA ASN A 105 19.90 8.17 -0.24
C ASN A 105 19.11 6.86 -0.41
N TYR A 106 19.77 5.72 -0.18
CA TYR A 106 19.13 4.40 -0.18
C TYR A 106 18.88 3.94 1.25
N LEU A 107 17.80 3.19 1.41
CA LEU A 107 17.46 2.60 2.70
C LEU A 107 18.57 1.65 3.17
N LEU A 108 19.06 1.88 4.39
CA LEU A 108 20.05 1.03 5.02
C LEU A 108 19.44 -0.34 5.31
N THR A 109 20.25 -1.37 5.05
CA THR A 109 19.94 -2.75 5.41
C THR A 109 20.58 -3.06 6.76
N SER A 110 20.21 -4.18 7.37
CA SER A 110 20.78 -4.62 8.63
C SER A 110 21.23 -6.06 8.54
N SER A 111 22.33 -6.39 9.20
CA SER A 111 22.86 -7.76 9.30
C SER A 111 23.50 -8.00 10.65
N ALA A 112 23.45 -9.25 11.11
CA ALA A 112 24.24 -9.73 12.23
C ALA A 112 25.41 -10.57 11.71
N PHE A 113 26.58 -10.44 12.32
CA PHE A 113 27.76 -11.27 12.06
C PHE A 113 28.16 -12.02 13.33
N LYS A 114 28.39 -13.33 13.24
CA LYS A 114 28.83 -14.15 14.37
C LYS A 114 30.34 -14.01 14.57
N GLY A 115 30.76 -13.48 15.71
CA GLY A 115 32.15 -13.52 16.15
C GLY A 115 32.47 -14.78 16.97
N ARG A 116 33.60 -14.75 17.70
CA ARG A 116 34.03 -15.87 18.54
C ARG A 116 33.03 -16.20 19.66
N ASN A 117 32.52 -15.16 20.33
CA ASN A 117 31.69 -15.30 21.54
C ASN A 117 30.29 -14.68 21.41
N GLN A 118 30.06 -13.77 20.45
CA GLN A 118 28.81 -13.01 20.35
C GLN A 118 28.49 -12.59 18.91
N TYR A 119 27.24 -12.19 18.68
CA TYR A 119 26.79 -11.59 17.43
C TYR A 119 26.97 -10.08 17.45
N TYR A 120 27.43 -9.52 16.33
CA TYR A 120 27.59 -8.09 16.13
C TYR A 120 26.59 -7.59 15.08
N HIS A 121 25.81 -6.59 15.45
CA HIS A 121 24.72 -6.06 14.63
C HIS A 121 25.13 -4.73 13.99
N TYR A 122 24.83 -4.57 12.71
CA TYR A 122 25.19 -3.37 11.93
C TYR A 122 24.07 -2.94 11.00
N TYR A 123 23.86 -1.62 10.93
CA TYR A 123 23.18 -0.95 9.82
C TYR A 123 24.19 -0.66 8.72
N HIS A 124 23.91 -1.05 7.49
CA HIS A 124 24.86 -0.89 6.39
C HIS A 124 24.18 -0.63 5.06
N CYS A 125 24.88 0.12 4.21
CA CYS A 125 24.45 0.33 2.84
C CYS A 125 24.85 -0.86 1.96
N LYS A 126 24.15 -1.03 0.84
CA LYS A 126 24.53 -2.00 -0.19
C LYS A 126 25.75 -1.53 -0.96
N ARG A 127 26.57 -2.49 -1.41
CA ARG A 127 27.70 -2.25 -2.31
C ARG A 127 27.25 -1.46 -3.56
N PRO A 128 28.12 -0.59 -4.14
CA PRO A 128 29.52 -0.34 -3.79
C PRO A 128 29.74 0.54 -2.54
N CYS A 129 28.68 1.08 -1.92
CA CYS A 129 28.81 1.91 -0.73
C CYS A 129 29.32 1.09 0.47
N LYS A 130 30.30 1.64 1.20
CA LYS A 130 30.96 0.98 2.35
C LYS A 130 30.44 1.45 3.71
N VAL A 131 29.43 2.32 3.74
CA VAL A 131 28.85 2.86 4.98
C VAL A 131 28.32 1.73 5.85
N ARG A 132 28.78 1.71 7.11
CA ARG A 132 28.39 0.78 8.16
C ARG A 132 28.36 1.50 9.50
N TYR A 133 27.30 1.29 10.26
CA TYR A 133 27.12 1.79 11.61
C TYR A 133 26.83 0.62 12.55
N LYS A 134 27.45 0.61 13.73
CA LYS A 134 27.14 -0.37 14.77
C LYS A 134 25.73 -0.12 15.27
N ALA A 135 24.93 -1.17 15.40
CA ALA A 135 23.52 -1.00 15.70
C ALA A 135 23.28 -0.42 17.10
N HIS A 136 24.05 -0.84 18.11
CA HIS A 136 23.90 -0.31 19.48
C HIS A 136 24.15 1.20 19.55
N GLU A 137 25.26 1.70 18.99
CA GLU A 137 25.59 3.14 19.01
C GLU A 137 24.48 3.98 18.37
N VAL A 138 23.94 3.53 17.24
CA VAL A 138 22.84 4.22 16.55
C VAL A 138 21.53 4.14 17.33
N ASN A 139 21.20 2.98 17.88
CA ASN A 139 19.97 2.79 18.65
C ASN A 139 20.01 3.63 19.93
N ASP A 140 21.13 3.65 20.64
CA ASP A 140 21.33 4.45 21.85
C ASP A 140 21.26 5.95 21.56
N TYR A 141 21.92 6.39 20.48
CA TYR A 141 21.80 7.76 20.00
C TYR A 141 20.34 8.12 19.70
N PHE A 142 19.63 7.27 18.95
CA PHE A 142 18.23 7.50 18.61
C PHE A 142 17.34 7.55 19.86
N MET A 143 17.54 6.63 20.81
CA MET A 143 16.79 6.61 22.08
C MET A 143 17.05 7.85 22.92
N SER A 144 18.30 8.30 23.03
CA SER A 144 18.64 9.54 23.74
C SER A 144 18.02 10.77 23.08
N HIS A 145 17.95 10.80 21.75
CA HIS A 145 17.28 11.87 21.02
C HIS A 145 15.77 11.85 21.25
N LEU A 146 15.13 10.67 21.24
CA LEU A 146 13.70 10.55 21.55
C LEU A 146 13.35 11.05 22.95
N ARG A 147 14.23 10.82 23.94
CA ARG A 147 14.03 11.32 25.31
C ARG A 147 13.94 12.84 25.39
N GLN A 148 14.51 13.58 24.44
CA GLN A 148 14.43 15.04 24.41
C GLN A 148 13.02 15.55 24.09
N TYR A 149 12.18 14.72 23.45
CA TYR A 149 10.80 15.08 23.12
C TYR A 149 9.79 14.63 24.18
N VAL A 150 10.24 13.95 25.24
CA VAL A 150 9.34 13.55 26.33
C VAL A 150 8.90 14.81 27.08
N PRO A 151 7.59 15.12 27.15
CA PRO A 151 7.11 16.31 27.84
C PRO A 151 7.53 16.29 29.31
N GLY A 152 7.83 17.47 29.84
CA GLY A 152 8.10 17.63 31.27
C GLY A 152 6.93 17.12 32.14
N PRO A 153 7.20 16.78 33.42
CA PRO A 153 6.16 16.31 34.33
C PRO A 153 5.01 17.34 34.41
N GLY A 154 3.78 16.86 34.30
CA GLY A 154 2.57 17.71 34.28
C GLY A 154 2.16 18.25 32.90
N MET A 155 3.03 18.20 31.88
CA MET A 155 2.72 18.70 30.53
C MET A 155 2.07 17.67 29.61
N ALA A 156 1.89 16.43 30.08
CA ALA A 156 1.36 15.33 29.27
C ALA A 156 -0.05 15.60 28.71
N LYS A 157 -0.89 16.32 29.46
CA LYS A 157 -2.25 16.68 29.00
C LYS A 157 -2.19 17.71 27.88
N LEU A 158 -1.47 18.82 28.09
CA LEU A 158 -1.33 19.87 27.09
C LEU A 158 -0.66 19.36 25.82
N PHE A 159 0.38 18.52 25.94
CA PHE A 159 1.02 17.91 24.78
C PHE A 159 0.03 17.05 23.97
N ARG A 160 -0.80 16.25 24.65
CA ARG A 160 -1.85 15.46 24.00
C ARG A 160 -2.85 16.36 23.28
N ASP A 161 -3.33 17.40 23.93
CA ASP A 161 -4.33 18.32 23.38
C ASP A 161 -3.79 18.99 22.10
N VAL A 162 -2.55 19.49 22.12
CA VAL A 162 -1.89 20.08 20.94
C VAL A 162 -1.71 19.07 19.80
N VAL A 163 -1.29 17.85 20.11
CA VAL A 163 -1.13 16.79 19.08
C VAL A 163 -2.49 16.43 18.46
N CYS A 164 -3.54 16.34 19.27
CA CYS A 164 -4.89 16.07 18.80
C CYS A 164 -5.42 17.21 17.93
N ASP A 165 -5.25 18.47 18.35
CA ASP A 165 -5.72 19.64 17.60
C ASP A 165 -5.03 19.76 16.24
N THR A 166 -3.70 19.67 16.21
CA THR A 166 -2.92 19.70 14.95
C THR A 166 -3.28 18.54 14.01
N TYR A 167 -3.55 17.36 14.57
CA TYR A 167 -4.01 16.21 13.79
C TYR A 167 -5.43 16.43 13.23
N ASN A 168 -6.33 17.02 14.00
CA ASN A 168 -7.68 17.32 13.56
C ASN A 168 -7.69 18.39 12.47
N ASP A 169 -6.86 19.43 12.59
CA ASP A 169 -6.74 20.47 11.57
C ASP A 169 -6.24 19.91 10.24
N SER A 170 -5.17 19.11 10.27
CA SER A 170 -4.65 18.45 9.06
C SER A 170 -5.68 17.48 8.44
N THR A 171 -6.40 16.73 9.27
CA THR A 171 -7.47 15.83 8.83
C THR A 171 -8.64 16.60 8.20
N ASN A 172 -8.99 17.77 8.74
CA ASN A 172 -10.04 18.63 8.21
C ASN A 172 -9.67 19.18 6.83
N ILE A 173 -8.43 19.65 6.65
CA ILE A 173 -7.92 20.10 5.35
C ILE A 173 -8.03 18.97 4.31
N PHE A 174 -7.53 17.77 4.65
CA PHE A 174 -7.62 16.61 3.76
C PHE A 174 -9.07 16.26 3.40
N ASN A 175 -9.97 16.30 4.38
CA ASN A 175 -11.39 16.02 4.16
C ASN A 175 -12.06 17.08 3.27
N GLN A 176 -11.65 18.35 3.38
CA GLN A 176 -12.16 19.44 2.56
C GLN A 176 -11.70 19.29 1.10
N GLU A 177 -10.42 19.00 0.87
CA GLU A 177 -9.88 18.68 -0.47
C GLU A 177 -10.60 17.47 -1.06
N ARG A 178 -10.76 16.39 -0.29
CA ARG A 178 -11.49 15.19 -0.71
C ARG A 178 -12.91 15.51 -1.15
N LYS A 179 -13.64 16.36 -0.40
CA LYS A 179 -14.98 16.82 -0.77
C LYS A 179 -14.99 17.61 -2.07
N SER A 180 -13.99 18.49 -2.27
CA SER A 180 -13.85 19.26 -3.53
C SER A 180 -13.64 18.33 -4.73
N TYR A 181 -12.75 17.33 -4.61
CA TYR A 181 -12.53 16.36 -5.68
C TYR A 181 -13.76 15.51 -5.99
N ILE A 182 -14.49 15.06 -4.95
CA ILE A 182 -15.75 14.33 -5.14
C ILE A 182 -16.76 15.20 -5.91
N LYS A 183 -16.89 16.49 -5.56
CA LYS A 183 -17.78 17.42 -6.26
C LYS A 183 -17.41 17.54 -7.74
N GLN A 184 -16.13 17.71 -8.05
CA GLN A 184 -15.65 17.78 -9.44
C GLN A 184 -15.97 16.49 -10.22
N ILE A 185 -15.75 15.32 -9.61
CA ILE A 185 -16.08 14.02 -10.22
C ILE A 185 -17.59 13.93 -10.51
N THR A 186 -18.44 14.31 -9.55
CA THR A 186 -19.89 14.28 -9.74
C THR A 186 -20.35 15.21 -10.86
N GLU A 187 -19.74 16.39 -10.98
CA GLU A 187 -20.09 17.34 -12.03
C GLU A 187 -19.68 16.85 -13.42
N GLN A 188 -18.51 16.23 -13.55
CA GLN A 188 -18.09 15.60 -14.81
C GLN A 188 -18.99 14.42 -15.18
N ASN A 189 -19.36 13.58 -14.22
CA ASN A 189 -20.31 12.49 -14.46
C ASN A 189 -21.68 13.00 -14.90
N ASN A 190 -22.17 14.09 -14.31
CA ASN A 190 -23.43 14.71 -14.73
C ASN A 190 -23.36 15.25 -16.17
N LYS A 191 -22.22 15.86 -16.56
CA LYS A 191 -21.99 16.30 -17.95
C LYS A 191 -22.02 15.10 -18.90
N ILE A 192 -21.33 14.00 -18.58
CA ILE A 192 -21.35 12.77 -19.37
C ILE A 192 -22.78 12.23 -19.53
N THR A 193 -23.55 12.16 -18.45
CA THR A 193 -24.94 11.69 -18.48
C THR A 193 -25.82 12.61 -19.34
N LYS A 194 -25.67 13.92 -19.22
CA LYS A 194 -26.40 14.89 -20.04
C LYS A 194 -26.05 14.78 -21.53
N SER A 195 -24.76 14.67 -21.87
CA SER A 195 -24.31 14.47 -23.24
C SER A 195 -24.86 13.17 -23.85
N ARG A 196 -24.86 12.06 -23.09
CA ARG A 196 -25.47 10.79 -23.52
C ARG A 196 -26.97 10.92 -23.78
N ALA A 197 -27.70 11.62 -22.92
CA ALA A 197 -29.13 11.86 -23.11
C ALA A 197 -29.43 12.71 -24.35
N LEU A 198 -28.62 13.74 -24.62
CA LEU A 198 -28.78 14.59 -25.80
C LEU A 198 -28.46 13.85 -27.10
N LEU A 199 -27.45 12.99 -27.11
CA LEU A 199 -27.13 12.12 -28.24
C LEU A 199 -28.27 11.14 -28.55
N LEU A 200 -28.87 10.53 -27.51
CA LEU A 200 -30.01 9.61 -27.69
C LEU A 200 -31.29 10.32 -28.17
N GLY A 201 -31.42 11.61 -27.90
CA GLY A 201 -32.53 12.44 -28.37
C GLY A 201 -32.30 13.09 -29.73
N ASP A 202 -31.28 12.66 -30.49
CA ASP A 202 -30.85 13.22 -31.80
C ASP A 202 -30.59 14.74 -31.80
N ALA A 203 -30.43 15.35 -30.63
CA ALA A 203 -30.18 16.80 -30.50
C ALA A 203 -28.74 17.19 -30.88
N ILE A 204 -27.84 16.21 -30.97
CA ILE A 204 -26.43 16.37 -31.35
C ILE A 204 -26.06 15.16 -32.22
N THR A 205 -25.52 15.37 -33.41
CA THR A 205 -25.06 14.30 -34.31
C THR A 205 -23.55 14.10 -34.20
N THR A 206 -23.07 12.88 -34.47
CA THR A 206 -21.65 12.49 -34.40
C THR A 206 -20.81 12.93 -35.61
N LYS A 207 -21.32 13.84 -36.45
CA LYS A 207 -20.81 14.07 -37.81
C LYS A 207 -20.06 15.38 -38.07
N ASP A 208 -19.74 16.17 -37.05
CA ASP A 208 -18.82 17.32 -37.17
C ASP A 208 -17.65 17.19 -36.19
#